data_AF-A0A533ZIS4-F1
#
_entry.id   AF-A0A533ZIS4-F1
#
_cell.length_a   1.000
_cell.length_b   1.000
_cell.length_c   1.000
_cell.angle_alpha   90.00
_cell.angle_beta   90.00
_cell.angle_gamma   90.00
#
_symmetry.space_group_name_H-M   'P 1'
#
loop_
_entity.id
_entity.type
_entity.pdbx_description
1 polymer ?
#
loop_
_entity_poly.entity_id
_entity_poly.type
_entity_poly.pdbx_seq_one_letter_code
_entity_poly.pdbx_strand_id
1 'polypeptide(L)'
;MSEQPPSPSYRRADQDLEFLNREELRPVRLQLELLKPELIQREEGIRSTIVVFGSSRLVEPAVAREHLTKAEDSLALKPSDPDRQRAVAVARRRLALAPYYNQAREFGRLVSSTCQVGGRCDFVVMTGGGPGIMEAANRGAAEVGAKSIGLNITLPREQQPNPYVTPALCFQFRYFALRKMHFLLRARALVAFPGGFGTMDELFEALTLLQTGKVTGVTVVLVGRAFWDRLINWSMLIEEGLIGPEDLRLFHYAETGREAWETIAANHRVTSLA
;
A
#
# COMPACT_ATOMS: atom_id res chain seq x y z
N MET A 1 34.48 8.69 46.95
CA MET A 1 34.70 9.16 45.57
C MET A 1 33.37 9.06 44.86
N SER A 2 32.76 10.19 44.49
CA SER A 2 31.51 10.17 43.71
C SER A 2 31.82 9.61 42.33
N GLU A 3 31.20 8.49 41.96
CA GLU A 3 31.25 7.97 40.60
C GLU A 3 30.68 9.04 39.65
N GLN A 4 31.55 9.66 38.86
CA GLN A 4 31.08 10.46 37.73
C GLN A 4 30.40 9.50 36.75
N PRO A 5 29.18 9.82 36.26
CA PRO A 5 28.57 9.00 35.24
C PRO A 5 29.50 8.96 34.01
N PRO A 6 29.68 7.78 33.38
CA PRO A 6 30.59 7.64 32.26
C PRO A 6 30.22 8.60 31.12
N SER A 7 31.22 9.31 30.61
CA SER A 7 31.08 10.22 29.46
C SER A 7 30.38 9.51 28.29
N PRO A 8 29.51 10.19 27.52
CA PRO A 8 28.95 9.64 26.28
C PRO A 8 30.03 9.09 25.33
N SER A 9 31.22 9.70 25.32
CA SER A 9 32.36 9.25 24.50
C SER A 9 32.96 7.89 24.89
N TYR A 10 32.64 7.36 26.08
CA TYR A 10 33.07 6.04 26.52
C TYR A 10 32.06 4.94 26.17
N ARG A 11 30.85 5.30 25.69
CA ARG A 11 29.86 4.34 25.20
C ARG A 11 30.34 3.72 23.89
N ARG A 12 30.09 2.43 23.71
CA ARG A 12 30.33 1.78 22.43
C ARG A 12 29.39 2.36 21.37
N ALA A 13 29.93 2.65 20.18
CA ALA A 13 29.19 3.31 19.10
C ALA A 13 27.94 2.52 18.66
N ASP A 14 27.98 1.18 18.69
CA ASP A 14 26.84 0.31 18.34
C ASP A 14 25.73 0.29 19.39
N GLN A 15 25.97 0.85 20.57
CA GLN A 15 25.01 0.95 21.68
C GLN A 15 24.62 2.40 22.00
N ASP A 16 25.21 3.38 21.30
CA ASP A 16 24.96 4.80 21.53
C ASP A 16 23.89 5.34 20.56
N LEU A 17 22.63 5.30 20.99
CA LEU A 17 21.50 5.80 20.19
C LEU A 17 21.59 7.30 19.91
N GLU A 18 22.22 8.10 20.78
CA GLU A 18 22.36 9.54 20.56
C GLU A 18 23.34 9.80 19.42
N PHE A 19 24.49 9.13 19.44
CA PHE A 19 25.45 9.14 18.34
C PHE A 19 24.84 8.59 17.04
N LEU A 20 24.15 7.45 17.10
CA LEU A 20 23.49 6.82 15.94
C LEU A 20 22.35 7.65 15.38
N ASN A 21 21.83 8.66 16.08
CA ASN A 21 20.78 9.57 15.61
C ASN A 21 21.31 10.90 15.06
N ARG A 22 22.62 11.17 15.13
CA ARG A 22 23.25 12.37 14.56
C ARG A 22 23.03 12.50 13.06
N GLU A 23 23.03 13.73 12.52
CA GLU A 23 22.76 13.97 11.11
C GLU A 23 23.77 13.26 10.18
N GLU A 24 25.04 13.26 10.58
CA GLU A 24 26.16 12.66 9.87
C GLU A 24 26.00 11.15 9.68
N LEU A 25 25.26 10.48 10.58
CA LEU A 25 24.98 9.04 10.50
C LEU A 25 23.68 8.70 9.76
N ARG A 26 23.06 9.68 9.07
CA ARG A 26 21.93 9.44 8.17
C ARG A 26 22.23 8.33 7.13
N PRO A 27 23.40 8.27 6.46
CA PRO A 27 23.70 7.19 5.51
C PRO A 27 23.66 5.80 6.13
N VAL A 28 24.13 5.64 7.37
CA VAL A 28 24.09 4.37 8.11
C VAL A 28 22.63 3.98 8.41
N ARG A 29 21.80 4.93 8.85
CA ARG A 29 20.36 4.69 9.10
C ARG A 29 19.62 4.31 7.81
N LEU A 30 19.94 4.94 6.69
CA LEU A 30 19.40 4.56 5.37
C LEU A 30 19.81 3.13 5.02
N GLN A 31 21.08 2.76 5.22
CA GLN A 31 21.53 1.39 4.98
C GLN A 31 20.75 0.37 5.85
N LEU A 32 20.47 0.69 7.11
CA LEU A 32 19.69 -0.18 7.99
C LEU A 32 18.22 -0.30 7.54
N GLU A 33 17.58 0.78 7.11
CA GLU A 33 16.21 0.76 6.56
C GLU A 33 16.12 0.03 5.22
N LEU A 34 17.22 -0.02 4.45
CA LEU A 34 17.31 -0.88 3.27
C LEU A 34 17.46 -2.36 3.67
N LEU A 35 18.39 -2.68 4.57
CA LEU A 35 18.77 -4.06 4.89
C LEU A 35 17.75 -4.80 5.74
N LYS A 36 17.21 -4.18 6.81
CA LYS A 36 16.36 -4.88 7.78
C LYS A 36 15.12 -5.52 7.13
N PRO A 37 14.31 -4.79 6.32
CA PRO A 37 13.15 -5.41 5.67
C PRO A 37 13.55 -6.46 4.64
N GLU A 38 14.68 -6.29 3.96
CA GLU A 38 15.14 -7.23 2.94
C GLU A 38 15.60 -8.56 3.56
N LEU A 39 16.36 -8.51 4.65
CA LEU A 39 16.85 -9.69 5.37
C LEU A 39 15.69 -10.48 5.99
N ILE A 40 14.79 -9.79 6.71
CA ILE A 40 13.65 -10.45 7.36
C ILE A 40 12.71 -11.07 6.33
N GLN A 41 12.46 -10.40 5.19
CA GLN A 41 11.67 -11.01 4.11
C GLN A 41 12.34 -12.28 3.55
N ARG A 42 13.68 -12.36 3.48
CA ARG A 42 14.38 -13.58 3.06
C ARG A 42 14.26 -14.69 4.09
N GLU A 43 14.43 -14.37 5.38
CA GLU A 43 14.26 -15.30 6.50
C GLU A 43 12.84 -15.88 6.53
N GLU A 44 11.84 -15.06 6.23
CA GLU A 44 10.44 -15.44 6.12
C GLU A 44 10.08 -16.15 4.81
N GLY A 45 11.05 -16.38 3.92
CA GLY A 45 10.89 -17.11 2.66
C GLY A 45 10.16 -16.36 1.56
N ILE A 46 10.02 -15.04 1.65
CA ILE A 46 9.29 -14.21 0.68
C ILE A 46 10.06 -14.15 -0.64
N ARG A 47 9.47 -14.74 -1.69
CA ARG A 47 10.08 -14.82 -3.03
C ARG A 47 9.66 -13.70 -3.95
N SER A 48 8.41 -13.27 -3.87
CA SER A 48 7.83 -12.20 -4.68
C SER A 48 6.63 -11.59 -3.99
N THR A 49 6.29 -10.37 -4.37
CA THR A 49 5.20 -9.60 -3.75
C THR A 49 4.22 -9.07 -4.78
N ILE A 50 3.01 -8.77 -4.32
CA ILE A 50 2.07 -7.89 -5.03
C ILE A 50 1.80 -6.69 -4.13
N VAL A 51 2.05 -5.50 -4.66
CA VAL A 51 1.80 -4.27 -3.94
C VAL A 51 0.34 -3.86 -4.13
N VAL A 52 -0.38 -3.59 -3.05
CA VAL A 52 -1.76 -3.11 -3.10
C VAL A 52 -1.85 -1.73 -2.47
N PHE A 53 -2.29 -0.76 -3.28
CA PHE A 53 -2.52 0.62 -2.86
C PHE A 53 -3.98 1.02 -3.02
N GLY A 54 -4.39 1.99 -2.21
CA GLY A 54 -5.69 2.62 -2.29
C GLY A 54 -5.91 3.56 -1.12
N SER A 55 -7.09 4.16 -1.06
CA SER A 55 -7.45 5.10 -0.02
C SER A 55 -7.42 4.47 1.38
N SER A 56 -6.75 5.15 2.32
CA SER A 56 -6.83 4.84 3.75
C SER A 56 -8.18 5.19 4.39
N ARG A 57 -9.09 5.81 3.61
CA ARG A 57 -10.38 6.33 4.08
C ARG A 57 -11.59 5.52 3.60
N LEU A 58 -11.37 4.53 2.74
CA LEU A 58 -12.43 3.64 2.26
C LEU A 58 -12.47 2.42 3.18
N VAL A 59 -13.50 2.36 4.03
CA VAL A 59 -13.71 1.33 5.04
C VAL A 59 -14.77 0.31 4.57
N GLU A 60 -14.97 -0.74 5.36
CA GLU A 60 -15.99 -1.75 5.10
C GLU A 60 -17.39 -1.11 4.92
N PRO A 61 -18.24 -1.61 4.00
CA PRO A 61 -19.52 -0.97 3.70
C PRO A 61 -20.45 -0.76 4.90
N ALA A 62 -20.44 -1.67 5.88
CA ALA A 62 -21.22 -1.50 7.11
C ALA A 62 -20.78 -0.25 7.89
N VAL A 63 -19.47 -0.10 8.12
CA VAL A 63 -18.88 1.05 8.80
C VAL A 63 -19.09 2.35 8.00
N ALA A 64 -19.02 2.28 6.67
CA ALA A 64 -19.30 3.44 5.83
C ALA A 64 -20.75 3.92 5.94
N ARG A 65 -21.73 3.01 6.10
CA ARG A 65 -23.14 3.36 6.37
C ARG A 65 -23.29 4.03 7.73
N GLU A 66 -22.66 3.49 8.77
CA GLU A 66 -22.70 4.11 10.09
C GLU A 66 -22.11 5.53 10.09
N HIS A 67 -21.01 5.75 9.35
CA HIS A 67 -20.45 7.09 9.18
C HIS A 67 -21.42 8.05 8.49
N LEU A 68 -22.17 7.57 7.50
CA LEU A 68 -23.19 8.37 6.83
C LEU A 68 -24.34 8.72 7.80
N THR A 69 -24.87 7.74 8.52
CA THR A 69 -25.92 7.97 9.53
C THR A 69 -25.48 9.00 10.56
N LYS A 70 -24.28 8.86 11.13
CA LYS A 70 -23.72 9.82 12.09
C LYS A 70 -23.59 11.24 11.51
N ALA A 71 -23.22 11.36 10.23
CA ALA A 71 -23.12 12.65 9.57
C ALA A 71 -24.51 13.27 9.34
N GLU A 72 -25.50 12.46 8.98
CA GLU A 72 -26.89 12.90 8.76
C GLU A 72 -27.57 13.31 10.07
N ASP A 73 -27.37 12.55 11.16
CA ASP A 73 -27.82 12.92 12.51
C ASP A 73 -27.21 14.25 12.96
N SER A 74 -25.91 14.43 12.73
CA SER A 74 -25.23 15.70 13.00
C SER A 74 -25.83 16.84 12.19
N LEU A 75 -26.06 16.65 10.88
CA LEU A 75 -26.68 17.67 10.04
C LEU A 75 -28.10 18.02 10.50
N ALA A 76 -28.89 17.04 10.94
CA ALA A 76 -30.25 17.27 11.45
C ALA A 76 -30.28 18.24 12.65
N LEU A 77 -29.24 18.22 13.49
CA LEU A 77 -29.11 19.16 14.62
C LEU A 77 -28.81 20.61 14.18
N LYS A 78 -28.17 20.80 13.02
CA LYS A 78 -27.85 22.14 12.45
C LYS A 78 -27.94 22.11 10.92
N PRO A 79 -29.15 22.19 10.33
CA PRO A 79 -29.34 21.96 8.89
C PRO A 79 -28.67 22.97 7.96
N SER A 80 -28.44 24.21 8.44
CA SER A 80 -27.80 25.29 7.69
C SER A 80 -26.27 25.31 7.81
N ASP A 81 -25.67 24.39 8.57
CA ASP A 81 -24.22 24.32 8.78
C ASP A 81 -23.51 23.77 7.52
N PRO A 82 -22.69 24.57 6.82
CA PRO A 82 -22.07 24.16 5.56
C PRO A 82 -21.06 23.02 5.73
N ASP A 83 -20.39 22.94 6.88
CA ASP A 83 -19.43 21.87 7.16
C ASP A 83 -20.13 20.53 7.37
N ARG A 84 -21.30 20.54 8.03
CA ARG A 84 -22.12 19.33 8.19
C ARG A 84 -22.73 18.87 6.87
N GLN A 85 -23.19 19.80 6.04
CA GLN A 85 -23.67 19.48 4.69
C GLN A 85 -22.56 18.83 3.85
N ARG A 86 -21.35 19.40 3.91
CA ARG A 86 -20.17 18.83 3.25
C ARG A 86 -19.82 17.44 3.81
N ALA A 87 -19.89 17.25 5.13
CA ALA A 87 -19.60 15.96 5.77
C ALA A 87 -20.55 14.86 5.27
N VAL A 88 -21.86 15.14 5.18
CA VAL A 88 -22.86 14.21 4.62
C VAL A 88 -22.56 13.90 3.15
N ALA A 89 -22.28 14.93 2.34
CA ALA A 89 -21.95 14.73 0.93
C ALA A 89 -20.70 13.83 0.76
N VAL A 90 -19.65 14.05 1.55
CA VAL A 90 -18.45 13.22 1.56
C VAL A 90 -18.76 11.79 2.03
N ALA A 91 -19.54 11.62 3.08
CA ALA A 91 -19.91 10.30 3.61
C ALA A 91 -20.70 9.48 2.57
N ARG A 92 -21.64 10.09 1.85
CA ARG A 92 -22.36 9.42 0.74
C ARG A 92 -21.42 8.96 -0.36
N ARG A 93 -20.47 9.81 -0.77
CA ARG A 93 -19.47 9.44 -1.80
C ARG A 93 -18.56 8.33 -1.32
N ARG A 94 -18.15 8.34 -0.05
CA ARG A 94 -17.36 7.24 0.54
C ARG A 94 -18.15 5.94 0.62
N LEU A 95 -19.43 5.99 0.98
CA LEU A 95 -20.30 4.81 0.97
C LEU A 95 -20.42 4.21 -0.44
N ALA A 96 -20.58 5.05 -1.47
CA ALA A 96 -20.62 4.61 -2.86
C ALA A 96 -19.30 3.93 -3.32
N LEU A 97 -18.16 4.32 -2.74
CA LEU A 97 -16.84 3.72 -3.00
C LEU A 97 -16.50 2.55 -2.07
N ALA A 98 -17.28 2.32 -1.01
CA ALA A 98 -17.02 1.25 -0.04
C ALA A 98 -16.97 -0.16 -0.63
N PRO A 99 -17.67 -0.50 -1.74
CA PRO A 99 -17.51 -1.80 -2.39
C PRO A 99 -16.06 -2.13 -2.79
N TYR A 100 -15.20 -1.14 -3.05
CA TYR A 100 -13.78 -1.38 -3.33
C TYR A 100 -13.03 -2.01 -2.14
N TYR A 101 -13.47 -1.79 -0.89
CA TYR A 101 -12.92 -2.50 0.26
C TYR A 101 -13.12 -4.02 0.12
N ASN A 102 -14.33 -4.45 -0.24
CA ASN A 102 -14.62 -5.87 -0.44
C ASN A 102 -13.82 -6.46 -1.61
N GLN A 103 -13.64 -5.68 -2.69
CA GLN A 103 -12.82 -6.11 -3.83
C GLN A 103 -11.34 -6.26 -3.46
N ALA A 104 -10.78 -5.36 -2.66
CA ALA A 104 -9.41 -5.48 -2.17
C ALA A 104 -9.22 -6.66 -1.21
N ARG A 105 -10.21 -6.92 -0.34
CA ARG A 105 -10.23 -8.10 0.54
C ARG A 105 -10.30 -9.40 -0.24
N GLU A 106 -11.20 -9.49 -1.21
CA GLU A 106 -11.31 -10.66 -2.09
C GLU A 106 -10.03 -10.87 -2.91
N PHE A 107 -9.46 -9.79 -3.46
CA PHE A 107 -8.16 -9.85 -4.15
C PHE A 107 -7.07 -10.45 -3.26
N GLY A 108 -6.91 -9.93 -2.04
CA GLY A 108 -5.91 -10.42 -1.10
C GLY A 108 -6.10 -11.90 -0.74
N ARG A 109 -7.36 -12.34 -0.59
CA ARG A 109 -7.73 -13.73 -0.34
C ARG A 109 -7.39 -14.65 -1.52
N LEU A 110 -7.75 -14.25 -2.74
CA LEU A 110 -7.53 -15.03 -3.97
C LEU A 110 -6.05 -15.25 -4.26
N VAL A 111 -5.26 -14.17 -4.26
CA VAL A 111 -3.81 -14.22 -4.48
C VAL A 111 -3.16 -15.13 -3.45
N SER A 112 -3.47 -14.92 -2.17
CA SER A 112 -2.80 -15.62 -1.07
C SER A 112 -3.13 -17.11 -1.05
N SER A 113 -4.41 -17.47 -1.25
CA SER A 113 -4.82 -18.88 -1.34
C SER A 113 -4.26 -19.60 -2.57
N THR A 114 -3.91 -18.88 -3.63
CA THR A 114 -3.33 -19.47 -4.85
C THR A 114 -1.81 -19.63 -4.74
N CYS A 115 -1.12 -18.62 -4.21
CA CYS A 115 0.34 -18.51 -4.33
C CYS A 115 1.12 -18.86 -3.05
N GLN A 116 0.45 -19.00 -1.91
CA GLN A 116 1.06 -19.34 -0.63
C GLN A 116 0.71 -20.77 -0.17
N VAL A 117 0.80 -21.73 -1.10
CA VAL A 117 0.45 -23.16 -0.86
C VAL A 117 1.72 -24.01 -0.83
N GLY A 118 1.74 -25.01 0.07
CA GLY A 118 2.83 -26.00 0.15
C GLY A 118 4.17 -25.40 0.57
N GLY A 119 4.15 -24.40 1.45
CA GLY A 119 5.36 -23.70 1.93
C GLY A 119 5.92 -22.65 0.98
N ARG A 120 5.30 -22.44 -0.20
CA ARG A 120 5.66 -21.33 -1.10
C ARG A 120 5.18 -20.00 -0.53
N CYS A 121 5.91 -18.94 -0.84
CA CYS A 121 5.58 -17.55 -0.49
C CYS A 121 5.85 -16.64 -1.70
N ASP A 122 5.14 -16.92 -2.79
CA ASP A 122 5.14 -16.10 -4.00
C ASP A 122 3.93 -15.15 -3.98
N PHE A 123 4.04 -14.01 -4.68
CA PHE A 123 2.99 -12.99 -4.81
C PHE A 123 2.38 -12.55 -3.46
N VAL A 124 3.20 -12.48 -2.41
CA VAL A 124 2.75 -12.11 -1.06
C VAL A 124 2.19 -10.69 -1.08
N VAL A 125 0.98 -10.51 -0.54
CA VAL A 125 0.32 -9.20 -0.46
C VAL A 125 1.16 -8.26 0.41
N MET A 126 1.57 -7.14 -0.17
CA MET A 126 2.33 -6.08 0.47
C MET A 126 1.55 -4.76 0.37
N THR A 127 1.41 -4.07 1.50
CA THR A 127 0.69 -2.79 1.57
C THR A 127 1.48 -1.78 2.38
N GLY A 128 0.98 -0.54 2.46
CA GLY A 128 1.50 0.45 3.39
C GLY A 128 1.16 0.20 4.87
N GLY A 129 0.49 -0.91 5.20
CA GLY A 129 0.12 -1.34 6.56
C GLY A 129 -0.97 -0.50 7.22
N GLY A 130 -1.62 0.37 6.47
CA GLY A 130 -2.64 1.27 6.97
C GLY A 130 -4.07 0.74 7.03
N PRO A 131 -5.05 1.55 7.48
CA PRO A 131 -6.46 1.22 7.38
C PRO A 131 -6.95 1.32 5.92
N GLY A 132 -8.22 1.01 5.72
CA GLY A 132 -8.91 1.16 4.44
C GLY A 132 -8.53 0.07 3.44
N ILE A 133 -8.22 0.42 2.19
CA ILE A 133 -7.90 -0.57 1.14
C ILE A 133 -6.67 -1.42 1.51
N MET A 134 -5.66 -0.82 2.13
CA MET A 134 -4.48 -1.55 2.60
C MET A 134 -4.86 -2.65 3.61
N GLU A 135 -5.64 -2.28 4.62
CA GLU A 135 -6.19 -3.22 5.60
C GLU A 135 -7.03 -4.30 4.93
N ALA A 136 -7.91 -3.94 3.99
CA ALA A 136 -8.75 -4.91 3.29
C ALA A 136 -7.91 -6.00 2.63
N ALA A 137 -6.85 -5.62 1.90
CA ALA A 137 -5.96 -6.57 1.24
C ALA A 137 -5.19 -7.45 2.24
N ASN A 138 -4.64 -6.87 3.31
CA ASN A 138 -3.98 -7.64 4.38
C ASN A 138 -4.97 -8.61 5.05
N ARG A 139 -6.19 -8.15 5.33
CA ARG A 139 -7.28 -8.94 5.92
C ARG A 139 -7.65 -10.14 5.06
N GLY A 140 -7.77 -9.96 3.75
CA GLY A 140 -8.04 -11.04 2.81
C GLY A 140 -7.01 -12.17 2.87
N ALA A 141 -5.72 -11.80 2.96
CA ALA A 141 -4.64 -12.76 3.13
C ALA A 141 -4.68 -13.46 4.51
N ALA A 142 -4.91 -12.70 5.58
CA ALA A 142 -4.97 -13.24 6.94
C ALA A 142 -6.12 -14.24 7.12
N GLU A 143 -7.27 -14.02 6.48
CA GLU A 143 -8.45 -14.89 6.57
C GLU A 143 -8.24 -16.29 5.98
N VAL A 144 -7.22 -16.47 5.14
CA VAL A 144 -6.80 -17.78 4.63
C VAL A 144 -5.51 -18.28 5.28
N GLY A 145 -5.10 -17.67 6.39
CA GLY A 145 -3.92 -18.07 7.16
C GLY A 145 -2.59 -17.78 6.45
N ALA A 146 -2.58 -16.93 5.43
CA ALA A 146 -1.40 -16.63 4.64
C ALA A 146 -0.62 -15.41 5.17
N LYS A 147 0.65 -15.27 4.77
CA LYS A 147 1.47 -14.13 5.16
C LYS A 147 1.02 -12.87 4.41
N SER A 148 1.14 -11.71 5.05
CA SER A 148 0.98 -10.41 4.42
C SER A 148 1.91 -9.37 5.05
N ILE A 149 2.38 -8.43 4.24
CA ILE A 149 3.43 -7.46 4.59
C ILE A 149 2.83 -6.07 4.76
N GLY A 150 3.28 -5.35 5.79
CA GLY A 150 2.95 -3.95 6.04
C GLY A 150 4.21 -3.11 6.12
N LEU A 151 4.38 -2.19 5.16
CA LEU A 151 5.45 -1.19 5.20
C LEU A 151 4.87 0.11 5.77
N ASN A 152 4.84 0.27 7.08
CA ASN A 152 4.39 1.50 7.75
C ASN A 152 5.43 2.62 7.62
N ILE A 153 4.99 3.87 7.83
CA ILE A 153 5.86 5.05 7.84
C ILE A 153 5.57 5.89 9.07
N THR A 154 6.60 6.45 9.71
CA THR A 154 6.42 7.42 10.79
C THR A 154 5.78 8.69 10.26
N LEU A 155 4.64 9.09 10.84
CA LEU A 155 3.89 10.30 10.50
C LEU A 155 3.68 11.16 11.76
N PRO A 156 3.48 12.48 11.63
CA PRO A 156 3.21 13.36 12.78
C PRO A 156 1.99 12.95 13.62
N ARG A 157 1.01 12.31 12.99
CA ARG A 157 -0.06 11.57 13.67
C ARG A 157 0.16 10.10 13.36
N GLU A 158 0.47 9.33 14.40
CA GLU A 158 0.87 7.95 14.24
C GLU A 158 -0.26 7.12 13.62
N GLN A 159 0.07 6.41 12.55
CA GLN A 159 -0.81 5.45 11.92
C GLN A 159 -0.43 4.07 12.46
N GLN A 160 -1.28 3.51 13.31
CA GLN A 160 -1.07 2.14 13.79
C GLN A 160 -1.16 1.17 12.61
N PRO A 161 -0.28 0.14 12.56
CA PRO A 161 -0.42 -0.93 11.58
C PRO A 161 -1.77 -1.62 11.76
N ASN A 162 -2.40 -1.97 10.64
CA ASN A 162 -3.64 -2.75 10.70
C ASN A 162 -3.37 -4.14 11.29
N PRO A 163 -4.35 -4.75 11.98
CA PRO A 163 -4.13 -5.97 12.77
C PRO A 163 -3.95 -7.24 11.94
N TYR A 164 -4.00 -7.14 10.60
CA TYR A 164 -3.93 -8.29 9.68
C TYR A 164 -2.57 -8.48 9.04
N VAL A 165 -1.63 -7.54 9.27
CA VAL A 165 -0.23 -7.70 8.87
C VAL A 165 0.40 -8.83 9.69
N THR A 166 1.17 -9.71 9.04
CA THR A 166 1.91 -10.75 9.75
C THR A 166 2.91 -10.10 10.71
N PRO A 167 2.93 -10.46 12.01
CA PRO A 167 3.75 -9.75 13.01
C PRO A 167 5.24 -9.61 12.65
N ALA A 168 5.85 -10.65 12.08
CA ALA A 168 7.25 -10.63 11.64
C ALA A 168 7.50 -9.76 10.39
N LEU A 169 6.45 -9.39 9.65
CA LEU A 169 6.50 -8.65 8.38
C LEU A 169 5.86 -7.25 8.50
N CYS A 170 5.85 -6.70 9.71
CA CYS A 170 5.41 -5.34 9.99
C CYS A 170 6.64 -4.43 10.15
N PHE A 171 6.95 -3.65 9.12
CA PHE A 171 8.13 -2.78 9.08
C PHE A 171 7.73 -1.33 9.26
N GLN A 172 8.52 -0.58 10.04
CA GLN A 172 8.33 0.86 10.22
C GLN A 172 9.50 1.61 9.59
N PHE A 173 9.20 2.47 8.63
CA PHE A 173 10.16 3.31 7.93
C PHE A 173 10.13 4.74 8.47
N ARG A 174 11.27 5.43 8.36
CA ARG A 174 11.34 6.89 8.53
C ARG A 174 11.44 7.59 7.19
N TYR A 175 12.11 6.99 6.21
CA TYR A 175 12.36 7.64 4.91
C TYR A 175 11.46 7.07 3.82
N PHE A 176 10.64 7.94 3.22
CA PHE A 176 9.74 7.57 2.12
C PHE A 176 10.47 6.89 0.96
N ALA A 177 11.65 7.38 0.58
CA ALA A 177 12.41 6.84 -0.55
C ALA A 177 12.74 5.35 -0.40
N LEU A 178 13.12 4.90 0.81
CA LEU A 178 13.44 3.50 1.03
C LEU A 178 12.20 2.63 1.13
N ARG A 179 11.13 3.15 1.74
CA ARG A 179 9.82 2.49 1.73
C ARG A 179 9.32 2.24 0.30
N LYS A 180 9.41 3.25 -0.56
CA LYS A 180 9.07 3.20 -1.98
C LYS A 180 9.90 2.17 -2.74
N MET A 181 11.21 2.18 -2.53
CA MET A 181 12.10 1.18 -3.08
C MET A 181 11.67 -0.25 -2.69
N HIS A 182 11.34 -0.49 -1.42
CA HIS A 182 10.88 -1.81 -0.95
C HIS A 182 9.56 -2.27 -1.56
N PHE A 183 8.66 -1.36 -1.94
CA PHE A 183 7.46 -1.75 -2.67
C PHE A 183 7.82 -2.44 -3.99
N LEU A 184 8.78 -1.92 -4.75
CA LEU A 184 9.07 -2.41 -6.09
C LEU A 184 10.20 -3.45 -6.17
N LEU A 185 11.08 -3.54 -5.16
CA LEU A 185 12.23 -4.47 -5.16
C LEU A 185 11.86 -5.93 -5.45
N ARG A 186 10.70 -6.39 -4.96
CA ARG A 186 10.22 -7.78 -5.10
C ARG A 186 8.87 -7.88 -5.83
N ALA A 187 8.34 -6.74 -6.28
CA ALA A 187 7.03 -6.68 -6.89
C ALA A 187 7.00 -7.48 -8.19
N ARG A 188 5.94 -8.27 -8.36
CA ARG A 188 5.50 -8.78 -9.66
C ARG A 188 4.30 -8.03 -10.17
N ALA A 189 3.53 -7.39 -9.28
CA ALA A 189 2.44 -6.54 -9.67
C ALA A 189 2.22 -5.39 -8.70
N LEU A 190 1.58 -4.34 -9.20
CA LEU A 190 1.02 -3.24 -8.43
C LEU A 190 -0.46 -3.14 -8.76
N VAL A 191 -1.31 -3.15 -7.73
CA VAL A 191 -2.76 -3.00 -7.87
C VAL A 191 -3.19 -1.72 -7.17
N ALA A 192 -3.70 -0.76 -7.93
CA ALA A 192 -4.16 0.53 -7.45
C ALA A 192 -5.69 0.58 -7.45
N PHE A 193 -6.27 0.56 -6.25
CA PHE A 193 -7.67 0.90 -6.01
C PHE A 193 -7.86 2.42 -5.90
N PRO A 194 -9.09 2.94 -5.96
CA PRO A 194 -9.36 4.36 -5.80
C PRO A 194 -8.73 4.94 -4.54
N GLY A 195 -7.97 6.04 -4.74
CA GLY A 195 -7.00 6.53 -3.77
C GLY A 195 -6.80 8.04 -3.83
N GLY A 196 -5.96 8.54 -2.93
CA GLY A 196 -5.56 9.95 -2.88
C GLY A 196 -4.10 10.14 -3.29
N PHE A 197 -3.45 11.18 -2.78
CA PHE A 197 -2.07 11.53 -3.12
C PHE A 197 -1.08 10.37 -2.97
N GLY A 198 -1.11 9.63 -1.86
CA GLY A 198 -0.20 8.49 -1.69
C GLY A 198 -0.40 7.39 -2.75
N THR A 199 -1.62 7.12 -3.18
CA THR A 199 -1.89 6.14 -4.23
C THR A 199 -1.39 6.64 -5.60
N MET A 200 -1.59 7.93 -5.89
CA MET A 200 -1.12 8.52 -7.15
C MET A 200 0.40 8.58 -7.21
N ASP A 201 1.05 8.96 -6.11
CA ASP A 201 2.50 9.02 -5.98
C ASP A 201 3.15 7.67 -6.34
N GLU A 202 2.68 6.59 -5.72
CA GLU A 202 3.19 5.25 -5.97
C GLU A 202 2.83 4.73 -7.38
N LEU A 203 1.65 5.07 -7.90
CA LEU A 203 1.24 4.71 -9.25
C LEU A 203 2.15 5.37 -10.30
N PHE A 204 2.33 6.69 -10.24
CA PHE A 204 3.14 7.41 -11.22
C PHE A 204 4.62 7.06 -11.09
N GLU A 205 5.11 6.76 -9.88
CA GLU A 205 6.47 6.24 -9.70
C GLU A 205 6.65 4.89 -10.42
N ALA A 206 5.73 3.94 -10.22
CA ALA A 206 5.79 2.64 -10.89
C ALA A 206 5.70 2.77 -12.43
N LEU A 207 4.79 3.59 -12.95
CA LEU A 207 4.66 3.85 -14.39
C LEU A 207 5.93 4.48 -14.97
N THR A 208 6.51 5.46 -14.29
CA THR A 208 7.77 6.10 -14.71
C THR A 208 8.92 5.10 -14.74
N LEU A 209 9.03 4.24 -13.73
CA LEU A 209 10.10 3.23 -13.67
C LEU A 209 9.94 2.15 -14.75
N LEU A 210 8.71 1.80 -15.10
CA LEU A 210 8.42 0.89 -16.22
C LEU A 210 8.70 1.53 -17.58
N GLN A 211 8.23 2.76 -17.80
CA GLN A 211 8.45 3.54 -19.02
C GLN A 211 9.95 3.70 -19.31
N THR A 212 10.75 3.97 -18.27
CA THR A 212 12.21 4.15 -18.39
C THR A 212 13.01 2.84 -18.38
N GLY A 213 12.35 1.69 -18.24
CA GLY A 213 12.99 0.37 -18.18
C GLY A 213 13.85 0.12 -16.93
N LYS A 214 13.75 0.99 -15.91
CA LYS A 214 14.46 0.82 -14.63
C LYS A 214 13.90 -0.35 -13.81
N VAL A 215 12.62 -0.63 -13.99
CA VAL A 215 11.94 -1.82 -13.49
C VAL A 215 11.32 -2.54 -14.68
N THR A 216 11.34 -3.87 -14.67
CA THR A 216 10.72 -4.70 -15.71
C THR A 216 9.93 -5.84 -15.07
N GLY A 217 8.94 -6.38 -15.78
CA GLY A 217 8.18 -7.53 -15.31
C GLY A 217 7.27 -7.26 -14.12
N VAL A 218 6.80 -6.01 -13.95
CA VAL A 218 5.75 -5.65 -13.00
C VAL A 218 4.46 -5.37 -13.77
N THR A 219 3.38 -6.09 -13.45
CA THR A 219 2.05 -5.83 -14.02
C THR A 219 1.34 -4.75 -13.19
N VAL A 220 0.94 -3.64 -13.80
CA VAL A 220 0.14 -2.59 -13.12
C VAL A 220 -1.34 -2.78 -13.44
N VAL A 221 -2.18 -2.81 -12.41
CA VAL A 221 -3.64 -2.91 -12.53
C VAL A 221 -4.33 -1.75 -11.82
N LEU A 222 -5.17 -1.03 -12.54
CA LEU A 222 -6.03 0.04 -12.04
C LEU A 222 -7.45 -0.50 -11.82
N VAL A 223 -7.89 -0.56 -10.57
CA VAL A 223 -9.22 -1.05 -10.23
C VAL A 223 -10.24 0.09 -10.25
N GLY A 224 -11.34 -0.09 -10.99
CA GLY A 224 -12.42 0.87 -11.13
C GLY A 224 -12.15 1.92 -12.21
N ARG A 225 -12.27 1.55 -13.48
CA ARG A 225 -11.93 2.42 -14.63
C ARG A 225 -12.59 3.80 -14.54
N ALA A 226 -13.88 3.85 -14.20
CA ALA A 226 -14.63 5.10 -14.12
C ALA A 226 -14.07 6.11 -13.10
N PHE A 227 -13.37 5.65 -12.05
CA PHE A 227 -12.67 6.55 -11.12
C PHE A 227 -11.42 7.14 -11.78
N TRP A 228 -10.60 6.29 -12.42
CA TRP A 228 -9.32 6.68 -13.00
C TRP A 228 -9.48 7.56 -14.23
N ASP A 229 -10.40 7.24 -15.15
CA ASP A 229 -10.65 8.06 -16.35
C ASP A 229 -11.22 9.44 -16.00
N ARG A 230 -11.91 9.56 -14.85
CA ARG A 230 -12.37 10.86 -14.34
C ARG A 230 -11.28 11.67 -13.64
N LEU A 231 -10.26 10.99 -13.12
CA LEU A 231 -9.15 11.61 -12.38
C LEU A 231 -8.02 12.03 -13.31
N ILE A 232 -7.70 11.21 -14.30
CA ILE A 232 -6.54 11.37 -15.18
C ILE A 232 -7.03 11.38 -16.63
N ASN A 233 -6.77 12.48 -17.32
CA ASN A 233 -7.04 12.57 -18.75
C ASN A 233 -5.83 12.06 -19.54
N TRP A 234 -5.78 10.74 -19.74
CA TRP A 234 -4.71 10.07 -20.47
C TRP A 234 -4.57 10.56 -21.92
N SER A 235 -5.69 10.83 -22.59
CA SER A 235 -5.70 11.33 -23.97
C SER A 235 -5.02 12.69 -24.06
N MET A 236 -5.29 13.59 -23.13
CA MET A 236 -4.62 14.89 -23.09
C MET A 236 -3.11 14.75 -22.95
N LEU A 237 -2.61 13.83 -22.11
CA LEU A 237 -1.16 13.62 -21.98
C LEU A 237 -0.50 13.15 -23.29
N ILE A 238 -1.23 12.40 -24.11
CA ILE A 238 -0.76 11.97 -25.44
C ILE A 238 -0.85 13.12 -26.45
N GLU A 239 -1.99 13.82 -26.49
CA GLU A 239 -2.26 14.92 -27.41
C GLU A 239 -1.24 16.06 -27.22
N GLU A 240 -0.85 16.33 -25.98
CA GLU A 240 0.17 17.32 -25.61
C GLU A 240 1.61 16.79 -25.78
N GLY A 241 1.79 15.53 -26.19
CA GLY A 241 3.10 14.91 -26.41
C GLY A 241 3.92 14.66 -25.14
N LEU A 242 3.26 14.54 -23.97
CA LEU A 242 3.92 14.30 -22.68
C LEU A 242 4.21 12.82 -22.42
N ILE A 243 3.42 11.91 -23.04
CA ILE A 243 3.64 10.46 -23.06
C ILE A 243 3.33 9.89 -24.44
N GLY A 244 3.84 8.70 -24.76
CA GLY A 244 3.54 7.99 -26.01
C GLY A 244 2.23 7.17 -25.92
N PRO A 245 1.53 6.90 -27.04
CA PRO A 245 0.36 6.01 -27.05
C PRO A 245 0.64 4.60 -26.51
N GLU A 246 1.88 4.12 -26.66
CA GLU A 246 2.35 2.84 -26.13
C GLU A 246 2.43 2.81 -24.60
N ASP A 247 2.56 3.97 -23.93
CA ASP A 247 2.64 4.05 -22.47
C ASP A 247 1.31 3.63 -21.81
N LEU A 248 0.20 3.72 -22.54
CA LEU A 248 -1.09 3.19 -22.06
C LEU A 248 -1.12 1.66 -21.98
N ARG A 249 -0.11 0.97 -22.51
CA ARG A 249 0.05 -0.48 -22.34
C ARG A 249 0.75 -0.85 -21.03
N LEU A 250 1.26 0.13 -20.29
CA LEU A 250 1.95 -0.10 -19.01
C LEU A 250 1.00 -0.52 -17.88
N PHE A 251 -0.31 -0.34 -18.05
CA PHE A 251 -1.31 -0.72 -17.07
C PHE A 251 -2.54 -1.38 -17.71
N HIS A 252 -3.28 -2.12 -16.88
CA HIS A 252 -4.55 -2.74 -17.23
C HIS A 252 -5.66 -2.21 -16.33
N TYR A 253 -6.90 -2.22 -16.81
CA TYR A 253 -8.07 -1.95 -15.99
C TYR A 253 -8.70 -3.25 -15.49
N ALA A 254 -9.28 -3.21 -14.30
CA ALA A 254 -10.14 -4.25 -13.75
C ALA A 254 -11.29 -3.63 -12.96
N GLU A 255 -12.44 -4.30 -12.90
CA GLU A 255 -13.59 -3.85 -12.09
C GLU A 255 -13.71 -4.64 -10.79
N THR A 256 -13.12 -5.83 -10.74
CA THR A 256 -13.15 -6.69 -9.54
C THR A 256 -11.76 -7.15 -9.12
N GLY A 257 -11.65 -7.57 -7.85
CA GLY A 257 -10.43 -8.22 -7.35
C GLY A 257 -10.10 -9.50 -8.13
N ARG A 258 -11.11 -10.23 -8.61
CA ARG A 258 -10.91 -11.43 -9.43
C ARG A 258 -10.27 -11.09 -10.78
N GLU A 259 -10.83 -10.15 -11.51
CA GLU A 259 -10.29 -9.71 -12.81
C GLU A 259 -8.86 -9.18 -12.69
N ALA A 260 -8.57 -8.44 -11.61
CA ALA A 260 -7.22 -7.98 -11.32
C ALA A 260 -6.26 -9.14 -11.13
N TRP A 261 -6.65 -10.17 -10.37
CA TRP A 261 -5.83 -11.37 -10.18
C TRP A 261 -5.66 -12.16 -11.47
N GLU A 262 -6.73 -12.37 -12.25
CA GLU A 262 -6.67 -13.10 -13.52
C GLU A 262 -5.71 -12.44 -14.52
N THR A 263 -5.73 -11.11 -14.60
CA THR A 263 -4.78 -10.33 -15.43
C THR A 263 -3.34 -10.57 -15.01
N ILE A 264 -3.06 -10.51 -13.70
CA ILE A 264 -1.71 -10.73 -13.16
C ILE A 264 -1.27 -12.18 -13.38
N ALA A 265 -2.14 -13.14 -13.06
CA ALA A 265 -1.86 -14.56 -13.22
C ALA A 265 -1.54 -14.92 -14.69
N ALA A 266 -2.29 -14.36 -15.64
CA ALA A 266 -2.05 -14.54 -17.07
C ALA A 266 -0.67 -13.97 -17.49
N ASN A 267 -0.35 -12.74 -17.10
CA ASN A 267 0.92 -12.09 -17.44
C ASN A 267 2.14 -12.83 -16.84
N HIS A 268 1.98 -13.44 -15.67
CA HIS A 268 3.04 -14.19 -14.98
C HIS A 268 2.98 -15.71 -15.18
N ARG A 269 2.06 -16.21 -16.02
CA ARG A 269 1.87 -17.65 -16.29
C ARG A 269 1.68 -18.49 -15.02
N VAL A 270 0.95 -17.94 -14.06
CA VAL A 270 0.58 -18.67 -12.84
C VAL A 270 -0.56 -19.63 -13.20
N THR A 271 -0.31 -20.93 -13.14
CA THR A 271 -1.36 -21.94 -13.28
C THR A 271 -2.28 -21.86 -12.07
N SER A 272 -3.55 -21.50 -12.28
CA SER A 272 -4.58 -21.68 -11.26
C SER A 272 -4.64 -23.18 -10.95
N LEU A 273 -4.35 -23.56 -9.70
CA LEU A 273 -4.69 -24.89 -9.23
C LEU A 273 -6.22 -25.00 -9.32
N ALA A 274 -6.69 -25.94 -10.14
CA ALA A 274 -8.10 -26.28 -10.31
C ALA A 274 -8.70 -26.79 -9.00
#